data_AF-A0ABD5X7A5-F1
#
_entry.id   AF-A0ABD5X7A5-F1
#
_cell.length_a   1.000
_cell.length_b   1.000
_cell.length_c   1.000
_cell.angle_alpha   90.00
_cell.angle_beta   90.00
_cell.angle_gamma   90.00
#
_symmetry.space_group_name_H-M   'P 1'
#
loop_
_entity.id
_entity.type
_entity.pdbx_description
1 polymer ?
#
loop_
_entity_poly.entity_id
_entity_poly.type
_entity_poly.pdbx_seq_one_letter_code
_entity_poly.pdbx_strand_id
1 'polypeptide(L)' 'MSNPTEKTKIENTEGTTADGITPAVLASIGSVALALYFYYVRGDKQRGQFVGFWPVTILSLASYFKLQEIKQMLAERDE' A
#
# COMPACT_ATOMS: atom_id res chain seq x y z
N MET A 1 -24.25 8.02 19.73
CA MET A 1 -24.07 7.88 18.28
C MET A 1 -22.75 7.17 18.01
N SER A 2 -22.78 5.95 17.47
CA SER A 2 -21.59 5.28 16.94
C SER A 2 -21.18 5.98 15.65
N ASN A 3 -19.92 6.38 15.53
CA ASN A 3 -19.36 6.92 14.30
C ASN A 3 -18.50 5.83 13.64
N PRO A 4 -19.05 4.96 12.78
CA PRO A 4 -18.21 4.08 11.98
C PRO A 4 -17.77 4.84 10.73
N THR A 5 -16.50 4.67 10.37
CA THR A 5 -16.04 4.87 8.99
C THR A 5 -15.81 6.33 8.58
N GLU A 6 -14.98 7.07 9.33
CA GLU A 6 -14.15 8.06 8.66
C GLU A 6 -13.10 7.30 7.85
N LYS A 7 -13.42 7.16 6.57
CA LYS A 7 -12.64 6.51 5.53
C LYS A 7 -11.21 7.00 5.65
N THR A 8 -10.29 6.11 6.00
CA THR A 8 -8.85 6.33 5.99
C THR A 8 -8.47 6.90 4.62
N LYS A 9 -8.38 8.23 4.56
CA LYS A 9 -7.95 8.99 3.39
C LYS A 9 -6.45 8.81 3.29
N ILE A 10 -6.02 7.69 2.72
CA ILE A 10 -4.62 7.46 2.37
C ILE A 10 -4.38 8.22 1.07
N GLU A 11 -4.28 9.55 1.19
CA GLU A 11 -3.89 10.43 0.09
C GLU A 11 -2.41 10.18 -0.19
N ASN A 12 -2.08 9.32 -1.15
CA ASN A 12 -0.73 9.14 -1.69
C ASN A 12 -0.80 9.47 -3.18
N THR A 13 -0.20 10.58 -3.60
CA THR A 13 -0.14 10.98 -5.00
C THR A 13 1.15 10.46 -5.59
N GLU A 14 1.11 9.31 -6.25
CA GLU A 14 2.03 8.99 -7.34
C GLU A 14 1.41 7.85 -8.18
N GLY A 15 0.93 8.20 -9.37
CA GLY A 15 0.26 7.31 -10.32
C GLY A 15 -1.26 7.25 -10.19
N THR A 16 -1.96 8.37 -10.46
CA THR A 16 -3.43 8.41 -10.57
C THR A 16 -3.92 7.49 -11.70
N THR A 17 -4.41 6.31 -11.33
CA THR A 17 -5.45 5.64 -12.12
C THR A 17 -6.78 6.22 -11.63
N ALA A 18 -7.77 6.36 -12.53
CA ALA A 18 -8.90 7.29 -12.48
C ALA A 18 -9.75 7.41 -11.18
N ASP A 19 -9.54 6.57 -10.15
CA ASP A 19 -10.37 6.49 -8.94
C ASP A 19 -9.60 6.69 -7.61
N GLY A 20 -8.37 7.22 -7.63
CA GLY A 20 -7.60 7.49 -6.40
C GLY A 20 -7.00 6.24 -5.74
N ILE A 21 -6.99 5.11 -6.45
CA ILE A 21 -6.28 3.90 -6.04
C ILE A 21 -4.85 3.97 -6.57
N THR A 22 -3.87 3.93 -5.68
CA THR A 22 -2.45 3.91 -6.07
C THR A 22 -2.00 2.51 -6.46
N PRO A 23 -1.00 2.38 -7.36
CA PRO A 23 -0.40 1.09 -7.69
C PRO A 23 0.11 0.33 -6.45
N ALA A 24 0.63 1.05 -5.45
CA ALA A 24 1.08 0.46 -4.19
C ALA A 24 -0.07 -0.15 -3.36
N VAL A 25 -1.24 0.48 -3.34
CA VAL A 25 -2.44 -0.05 -2.68
C VAL A 25 -2.95 -1.29 -3.42
N LEU A 26 -3.00 -1.26 -4.75
CA LEU A 26 -3.36 -2.44 -5.55
C LEU A 26 -2.39 -3.61 -5.34
N ALA A 27 -1.09 -3.34 -5.35
CA ALA A 27 -0.06 -4.36 -5.10
C ALA A 27 -0.17 -4.93 -3.68
N SER A 28 -0.46 -4.10 -2.68
CA SER A 28 -0.68 -4.53 -1.30
C SER A 28 -1.90 -5.47 -1.19
N ILE A 29 -3.04 -5.09 -1.78
CA ILE A 29 -4.25 -5.92 -1.79
C ILE A 29 -4.00 -7.23 -2.56
N GLY A 30 -3.36 -7.15 -3.73
CA GLY A 30 -2.98 -8.31 -4.53
C GLY A 30 -2.10 -9.27 -3.76
N SER A 31 -1.16 -8.76 -2.95
CA SER A 31 -0.32 -9.59 -2.09
C SER A 31 -1.11 -10.31 -1.01
N VAL A 32 -2.06 -9.64 -0.34
CA VAL A 32 -2.94 -10.30 0.66
C VAL A 32 -3.78 -11.39 0.00
N ALA A 33 -4.40 -11.10 -1.14
CA ALA A 33 -5.22 -12.07 -1.87
C ALA A 33 -4.39 -13.29 -2.32
N LEU A 34 -3.16 -13.04 -2.80
CA LEU A 34 -2.24 -14.10 -3.20
C LEU A 34 -1.78 -14.95 -2.02
N ALA A 35 -1.54 -14.35 -0.85
CA ALA A 35 -1.20 -15.07 0.38
C ALA A 35 -2.31 -16.05 0.79
N LEU A 36 -3.58 -15.60 0.73
CA LEU A 36 -4.74 -16.44 1.00
C LEU A 36 -4.87 -17.58 0.00
N TYR A 37 -4.59 -17.33 -1.28
CA TYR A 37 -4.56 -18.37 -2.31
C TYR A 37 -3.51 -19.45 -2.01
N PHE A 38 -2.28 -19.04 -1.68
CA PHE A 38 -1.23 -19.99 -1.32
C PHE A 38 -1.55 -20.79 -0.04
N TYR A 39 -2.13 -20.15 0.96
CA TYR A 39 -2.45 -20.78 2.25
C TYR A 39 -3.62 -21.77 2.14
N TYR A 40 -4.74 -21.36 1.54
CA TYR A 40 -5.96 -22.17 1.49
C TYR A 40 -6.06 -23.07 0.26
N VAL A 41 -5.63 -22.61 -0.92
CA VAL A 41 -5.79 -23.37 -2.17
C VAL A 41 -4.58 -24.26 -2.46
N ARG A 42 -3.36 -23.73 -2.24
CA ARG A 42 -2.12 -24.46 -2.56
C ARG A 42 -1.59 -25.32 -1.42
N GLY A 43 -2.10 -25.15 -0.20
CA GLY A 43 -1.65 -25.87 1.00
C GLY A 43 -0.23 -25.54 1.44
N ASP A 44 0.40 -24.52 0.85
CA ASP A 44 1.83 -24.24 0.97
C ASP A 44 2.07 -23.14 2.02
N LYS A 45 1.98 -23.55 3.29
CA LYS A 45 1.90 -22.66 4.46
C LYS A 45 3.09 -21.70 4.58
N GLN A 46 4.30 -22.13 4.20
CA GLN A 46 5.49 -21.27 4.26
C GLN A 46 5.41 -20.12 3.24
N ARG A 47 4.94 -20.40 2.02
CA ARG A 47 4.81 -19.37 0.97
C ARG A 47 3.68 -18.38 1.27
N GLY A 48 2.58 -18.84 1.86
CA GLY A 48 1.49 -17.97 2.31
C GLY A 48 1.94 -16.92 3.32
N GLN A 49 2.88 -17.25 4.22
CA GLN A 49 3.36 -16.32 5.23
C GLN A 49 4.33 -15.26 4.66
N PHE A 50 5.19 -15.62 3.71
CA PHE A 50 6.06 -14.65 3.03
C PHE A 50 5.26 -13.66 2.18
N VAL A 51 4.28 -14.16 1.41
CA VAL A 51 3.42 -13.31 0.58
C VAL A 51 2.50 -12.44 1.44
N GLY A 52 2.12 -12.91 2.64
CA GLY A 52 1.37 -12.12 3.62
C GLY A 52 2.16 -10.96 4.24
N PHE A 53 3.49 -10.97 4.16
CA PHE A 53 4.36 -9.93 4.72
C PHE A 53 4.70 -8.81 3.72
N TRP A 54 4.57 -9.10 2.43
CA TRP A 54 4.79 -8.14 1.34
C TRP A 54 3.90 -6.88 1.36
N PRO A 55 2.64 -6.89 1.83
CA PRO A 55 1.85 -5.66 1.95
C PRO A 55 2.56 -4.62 2.83
N VAL A 56 3.12 -5.03 3.96
CA VAL A 56 3.82 -4.13 4.89
C VAL A 56 5.08 -3.55 4.26
N THR A 57 5.81 -4.33 3.47
CA THR A 57 7.03 -3.86 2.80
C THR A 57 6.72 -2.92 1.64
N ILE A 58 5.70 -3.22 0.82
CA ILE A 58 5.23 -2.35 -0.28
C ILE A 58 4.76 -0.99 0.29
N LEU A 59 3.99 -1.02 1.38
CA LEU A 59 3.49 0.20 2.00
C LEU A 59 4.62 1.03 2.63
N SER A 60 5.58 0.37 3.27
CA SER A 60 6.77 1.03 3.82
C SER A 60 7.58 1.71 2.70
N LEU A 61 7.79 1.02 1.58
CA LEU A 61 8.49 1.55 0.42
C LEU A 61 7.74 2.74 -0.22
N ALA A 62 6.42 2.60 -0.41
CA ALA A 62 5.58 3.69 -0.92
C ALA A 62 5.57 4.90 0.03
N SER A 63 5.63 4.67 1.34
CA SER A 63 5.72 5.74 2.33
C SER A 63 7.07 6.47 2.28
N TYR A 64 8.15 5.76 1.94
CA TYR A 64 9.47 6.36 1.78
C TYR A 64 9.54 7.28 0.55
N PHE A 65 9.02 6.85 -0.59
CA PHE A 65 9.01 7.66 -1.81
C PHE A 65 8.18 8.93 -1.65
N LYS A 66 6.98 8.82 -1.09
CA LYS A 66 6.16 9.98 -0.75
C LYS A 66 6.86 10.97 0.19
N LEU A 67 7.69 10.48 1.12
CA LEU A 67 8.46 11.37 2.01
C LEU A 67 9.56 12.11 1.25
N GLN A 68 10.18 11.49 0.24
CA GLN A 68 11.12 12.19 -0.64
C GLN A 68 10.42 13.24 -1.50
N GLU A 69 9.25 12.94 -2.05
CA GLU A 69 8.45 13.88 -2.83
C GLU A 69 8.09 15.13 -2.00
N ILE A 70 7.59 14.94 -0.78
CA ILE A 70 7.28 16.05 0.14
C ILE A 70 8.52 16.89 0.45
N LYS A 71 9.68 16.25 0.65
CA LYS A 71 10.95 16.96 0.90
C LYS A 71 11.40 17.78 -0.31
N GLN A 72 11.24 17.25 -1.53
CA GLN A 72 11.57 17.98 -2.76
C GLN A 72 10.66 19.20 -2.94
N MET A 73 9.34 19.02 -2.75
CA MET A 73 8.37 20.13 -2.83
C MET A 73 8.63 21.23 -1.79
N LEU A 74 9.08 20.86 -0.59
CA LEU A 74 9.48 21.83 0.43
C LEU A 74 10.77 22.57 0.05
N ALA A 75 11.78 21.87 -0.46
CA ALA A 75 13.05 22.47 -0.87
C ALA A 75 12.87 23.47 -2.02
N GLU A 76 12.02 23.17 -3.00
CA GLU A 76 11.71 24.06 -4.13
C GLU A 76 10.90 25.30 -3.72
N ARG A 77 10.21 25.26 -2.56
CA ARG A 77 9.43 26.39 -2.05
C ARG A 77 10.27 27.39 -1.24
N ASP A 78 11.43 26.95 -0.75
CA ASP A 78 12.35 27.77 0.05
C ASP A 78 13.45 28.45 -0.81
N GLU A 79 13.44 28.25 -2.12
CA GLU A 79 14.24 28.96 -3.14
C GLU A 79 13.44 30.10 -3.79
#